data_AF-A0A432UGR2-F1
#
_entry.id   AF-A0A432UGR2-F1
#
_cell.length_a   1.000
_cell.length_b   1.000
_cell.length_c   1.000
_cell.angle_alpha   90.00
_cell.angle_beta   90.00
_cell.angle_gamma   90.00
#
_symmetry.space_group_name_H-M   'P 1'
#
loop_
_entity.id
_entity.type
_entity.pdbx_description
1 polymer ?
#
loop_
_entity_poly.entity_id
_entity_poly.type
_entity_poly.pdbx_seq_one_letter_code
_entity_poly.pdbx_strand_id
1 'polypeptide(L)'
;MRRLPLDTSSFRQIRESGDVYVDKTPWIYRLLAGGRCYFLSRPRRFGKSLTVNTLKELFRGNRKLFEGLYIHDKWDFREHPVLIFDFNEISHETPQELKKALHERLERYASLYGVASPEETLRGKFESL
;
A
#
# COMPACT_ATOMS: atom_id res chain seq x y z
N MET A 1 1.62 -10.82 -28.06
CA MET A 1 2.46 -9.79 -27.40
C MET A 1 1.67 -9.25 -26.20
N ARG A 2 2.26 -9.22 -24.99
CA ARG A 2 1.56 -8.69 -23.80
C ARG A 2 1.59 -7.16 -23.80
N ARG A 3 0.52 -6.51 -23.34
CA ARG A 3 0.40 -5.03 -23.31
C ARG A 3 1.24 -4.44 -22.18
N LEU A 4 1.83 -3.26 -22.42
CA LEU A 4 2.52 -2.48 -21.39
C LEU A 4 1.50 -1.62 -20.63
N PRO A 5 1.50 -1.64 -19.28
CA PRO A 5 0.59 -0.82 -18.49
C PRO A 5 1.13 0.60 -18.36
N LEU A 6 0.78 1.48 -19.31
CA LEU A 6 1.31 2.85 -19.39
C LEU A 6 0.52 3.87 -18.54
N ASP A 7 -0.72 3.53 -18.20
CA ASP A 7 -1.73 4.41 -17.59
C ASP A 7 -2.10 4.01 -16.16
N THR A 8 -1.63 2.86 -15.67
CA THR A 8 -1.99 2.34 -14.36
C THR A 8 -0.78 2.03 -13.48
N SER A 9 -0.93 2.28 -12.18
CA SER A 9 -0.02 1.81 -11.13
C SER A 9 -0.69 0.76 -10.24
N SER A 10 -1.85 0.24 -10.63
CA SER A 10 -2.55 -0.81 -9.90
C SER A 10 -1.91 -2.16 -10.21
N PHE A 11 -1.23 -2.75 -9.23
CA PHE A 11 -0.65 -4.08 -9.36
C PHE A 11 -1.74 -5.09 -9.71
N ARG A 12 -2.88 -5.03 -9.01
CA ARG A 12 -4.05 -5.87 -9.29
C ARG A 12 -4.48 -5.82 -10.76
N GLN A 13 -4.73 -4.62 -11.29
CA GLN A 13 -5.19 -4.48 -12.68
C GLN A 13 -4.17 -5.04 -13.68
N ILE A 14 -2.88 -4.78 -13.45
CA ILE A 14 -1.80 -5.31 -14.30
C ILE A 14 -1.81 -6.83 -14.32
N ARG A 15 -1.97 -7.46 -13.14
CA ARG A 15 -1.99 -8.93 -13.01
C ARG A 15 -3.25 -9.55 -13.60
N GLU A 16 -4.43 -8.99 -13.31
CA GLU A 16 -5.72 -9.47 -13.79
C GLU A 16 -5.89 -9.28 -15.31
N SER A 17 -5.33 -8.19 -15.87
CA SER A 17 -5.38 -7.92 -17.33
C SER A 17 -4.34 -8.70 -18.13
N GLY A 18 -3.44 -9.45 -17.48
CA GLY A 18 -2.34 -10.15 -18.15
C GLY A 18 -1.28 -9.22 -18.76
N ASP A 19 -1.20 -7.98 -18.28
CA ASP A 19 -0.22 -6.99 -18.74
C ASP A 19 1.20 -7.36 -18.31
N VAL A 20 2.19 -6.76 -18.96
CA VAL A 20 3.59 -6.96 -18.58
C VAL A 20 3.85 -6.35 -17.21
N TYR A 21 4.19 -7.21 -16.26
CA TYR A 21 4.74 -6.83 -14.96
C TYR A 21 6.20 -7.26 -14.88
N VAL A 22 7.11 -6.31 -14.65
CA VAL A 22 8.52 -6.63 -14.37
C VAL A 22 8.62 -7.05 -12.91
N ASP A 23 8.99 -8.30 -12.67
CA ASP A 23 9.03 -8.86 -11.32
C ASP A 23 10.10 -8.19 -10.45
N LYS A 24 9.65 -7.34 -9.52
CA LYS A 24 10.49 -6.71 -8.49
C LYS A 24 10.33 -7.38 -7.12
N THR A 25 9.55 -8.44 -7.04
CA THR A 25 9.27 -9.13 -5.78
C THR A 25 10.49 -9.78 -5.11
N PRO A 26 11.61 -10.14 -5.80
CA PRO A 26 12.85 -10.52 -5.11
C PRO A 26 13.41 -9.41 -4.22
N TRP A 27 13.35 -8.17 -4.69
CA TRP A 27 13.84 -7.01 -3.94
C TRP A 27 12.90 -6.64 -2.80
N ILE A 28 11.58 -6.77 -3.03
CA ILE A 28 10.58 -6.62 -1.97
C ILE A 28 10.83 -7.64 -0.86
N TYR A 29 11.03 -8.91 -1.20
CA TYR A 29 11.30 -9.95 -0.21
C TYR A 29 12.53 -9.63 0.66
N ARG A 30 13.64 -9.21 0.02
CA ARG A 30 14.86 -8.77 0.74
C ARG A 30 14.61 -7.55 1.63
N LEU A 31 13.82 -6.60 1.15
CA LEU A 31 13.45 -5.41 1.93
C LEU A 31 12.66 -5.81 3.18
N LEU A 32 11.70 -6.71 3.04
CA LEU A 32 10.87 -7.17 4.16
C LEU A 32 11.65 -8.02 5.18
N ALA A 33 12.68 -8.76 4.74
CA ALA A 33 13.51 -9.57 5.63
C ALA A 33 14.62 -8.79 6.37
N GLY A 34 15.02 -7.62 5.86
CA GLY A 34 16.31 -7.03 6.22
C GLY A 34 16.29 -5.78 7.10
N GLY A 35 15.19 -5.03 7.20
CA GLY A 35 15.25 -3.67 7.76
C GLY A 35 14.02 -3.22 8.54
N ARG A 36 14.25 -2.27 9.43
CA ARG A 36 13.21 -1.67 10.30
C ARG A 36 12.47 -0.51 9.64
N CYS A 37 13.13 0.24 8.75
CA CYS A 37 12.55 1.40 8.07
C CYS A 37 13.29 1.67 6.75
N TYR A 38 12.54 1.95 5.68
CA TYR A 38 13.08 2.23 4.35
C TYR A 38 12.51 3.52 3.78
N PHE A 39 13.39 4.40 3.30
CA PHE A 39 13.00 5.58 2.54
C PHE A 39 13.22 5.35 1.04
N LEU A 40 12.15 5.38 0.25
CA LEU A 40 12.18 5.13 -1.19
C LEU A 40 12.22 6.45 -1.99
N SER A 41 13.37 7.12 -2.01
CA SER A 41 13.58 8.31 -2.86
C SER A 41 13.89 7.91 -4.31
N ARG A 42 13.05 8.32 -5.26
CA ARG A 42 13.29 8.18 -6.72
C ARG A 42 12.61 9.31 -7.51
N PRO A 43 12.99 9.60 -8.78
CA PRO A 43 12.33 10.61 -9.62
C PRO A 43 10.87 10.26 -10.01
N ARG A 44 10.15 11.22 -10.61
CA ARG A 44 8.77 11.06 -11.11
C ARG A 44 8.72 9.94 -12.18
N ARG A 45 7.66 9.11 -12.17
CA ARG A 45 7.43 7.96 -13.08
C ARG A 45 8.36 6.74 -12.93
N PHE A 46 9.16 6.66 -11.86
CA PHE A 46 10.01 5.49 -11.59
C PHE A 46 9.30 4.34 -10.85
N GLY A 47 7.97 4.22 -11.00
CA GLY A 47 7.21 3.08 -10.49
C GLY A 47 7.03 3.01 -8.97
N LYS A 48 7.22 4.12 -8.24
CA LYS A 48 7.01 4.15 -6.77
C LYS A 48 5.60 3.73 -6.36
N SER A 49 4.58 4.30 -7.01
CA SER A 49 3.18 3.96 -6.74
C SER A 49 2.87 2.48 -7.04
N LEU A 50 3.43 1.92 -8.11
CA LEU A 50 3.30 0.50 -8.42
C LEU A 50 3.93 -0.38 -7.33
N THR A 51 5.10 -0.01 -6.80
CA THR A 51 5.73 -0.72 -5.68
C THR A 51 4.85 -0.68 -4.43
N VAL A 52 4.32 0.50 -4.06
CA VAL A 52 3.40 0.63 -2.91
C VAL A 52 2.14 -0.20 -3.12
N ASN A 53 1.57 -0.19 -4.33
CA ASN A 53 0.39 -0.99 -4.65
C ASN A 53 0.68 -2.50 -4.61
N THR A 54 1.88 -2.92 -5.05
CA THR A 54 2.34 -4.30 -4.91
C THR A 54 2.43 -4.71 -3.44
N LEU A 55 3.06 -3.89 -2.58
CA LEU A 55 3.12 -4.13 -1.14
C LEU A 55 1.72 -4.21 -0.51
N LYS A 56 0.82 -3.30 -0.88
CA LYS A 56 -0.58 -3.31 -0.42
C LYS A 56 -1.26 -4.64 -0.72
N GLU A 57 -1.18 -5.12 -1.97
CA GLU A 57 -1.82 -6.40 -2.33
C GLU A 57 -1.14 -7.60 -1.65
N LEU A 58 0.18 -7.53 -1.41
CA LEU A 58 0.96 -8.55 -0.69
C LEU A 58 0.49 -8.67 0.78
N PHE A 59 0.43 -7.55 1.50
CA PHE A 59 0.00 -7.52 2.91
C PHE A 59 -1.50 -7.78 3.09
N ARG A 60 -2.33 -7.51 2.07
CA ARG A 60 -3.73 -7.94 2.03
C ARG A 60 -3.90 -9.43 1.72
N GLY A 61 -2.83 -10.21 1.63
CA GLY A 61 -2.90 -11.66 1.43
C GLY A 61 -3.40 -12.10 0.05
N ASN A 62 -3.34 -11.25 -0.99
CA ASN A 62 -3.88 -11.57 -2.32
C ASN A 62 -2.99 -12.52 -3.13
N ARG A 63 -2.78 -13.74 -2.62
CA ARG A 63 -1.82 -14.73 -3.14
C ARG A 63 -1.91 -14.96 -4.65
N LYS A 64 -3.13 -15.07 -5.19
CA LYS A 64 -3.37 -15.30 -6.63
C LYS A 64 -2.70 -14.27 -7.53
N LEU A 65 -2.63 -13.00 -7.11
CA LEU A 65 -1.99 -11.94 -7.90
C LEU A 65 -0.47 -12.16 -8.05
N PHE A 66 0.14 -12.93 -7.15
CA PHE A 66 1.58 -13.17 -7.12
C PHE A 66 1.99 -14.47 -7.81
N GLU A 67 1.05 -15.28 -8.33
CA GLU A 67 1.36 -16.51 -9.05
C GLU A 67 2.39 -16.26 -10.18
N GLY A 68 3.45 -17.07 -10.19
CA GLY A 68 4.55 -16.95 -11.15
C GLY A 68 5.58 -15.85 -10.85
N LEU A 69 5.43 -15.09 -9.76
CA LEU A 69 6.43 -14.14 -9.27
C LEU A 69 7.33 -14.79 -8.20
N TYR A 70 8.54 -14.27 -8.03
CA TYR A 70 9.54 -14.82 -7.12
C TYR A 70 9.07 -15.00 -5.68
N ILE A 71 8.24 -14.08 -5.17
CA ILE A 71 7.78 -14.06 -3.77
C ILE A 71 6.65 -15.07 -3.47
N HIS A 72 6.02 -15.66 -4.49
CA HIS A 72 4.78 -16.44 -4.36
C HIS A 72 4.86 -17.63 -3.40
N ASP A 73 6.02 -18.28 -3.33
CA ASP A 73 6.30 -19.47 -2.51
C ASP A 73 7.13 -19.12 -1.26
N LYS A 74 7.47 -17.85 -1.05
CA LYS A 74 8.36 -17.37 0.01
C LYS A 74 7.67 -16.48 1.04
N TRP A 75 6.42 -16.11 0.79
CA TRP A 75 5.61 -15.29 1.66
C TRP A 75 4.41 -16.08 2.18
N ASP A 76 4.00 -15.83 3.42
CA ASP A 76 2.91 -16.55 4.08
C ASP A 76 1.52 -16.10 3.60
N PHE A 77 1.44 -14.92 2.97
CA PHE A 77 0.19 -14.26 2.57
C PHE A 77 -0.82 -14.13 3.70
N ARG A 78 -0.32 -13.96 4.94
CA ARG A 78 -1.17 -13.58 6.05
C ARG A 78 -1.80 -12.22 5.75
N GLU A 79 -3.11 -12.12 5.97
CA GLU A 79 -3.83 -10.87 5.81
C GLU A 79 -3.53 -9.92 6.97
N HIS A 80 -3.18 -8.70 6.63
CA HIS A 80 -2.93 -7.60 7.57
C HIS A 80 -3.78 -6.38 7.20
N PRO A 81 -4.25 -5.61 8.20
CA PRO A 81 -4.76 -4.26 7.94
C PRO A 81 -3.70 -3.41 7.24
N VAL A 82 -4.07 -2.79 6.12
CA VAL A 82 -3.19 -1.89 5.36
C VAL A 82 -3.79 -0.49 5.34
N LEU A 83 -3.06 0.47 5.90
CA LEU A 83 -3.43 1.88 5.89
C LEU A 83 -2.55 2.62 4.88
N ILE A 84 -3.18 3.35 3.96
CA ILE A 84 -2.51 4.12 2.89
C ILE A 84 -2.96 5.57 2.96
N PHE A 85 -2.02 6.44 3.28
CA PHE A 85 -2.23 7.88 3.28
C PHE A 85 -1.71 8.44 1.96
N ASP A 86 -2.62 8.66 1.00
CA ASP A 86 -2.31 9.39 -0.22
C ASP A 86 -2.56 10.88 0.00
N PHE A 87 -1.49 11.64 0.18
CA PHE A 87 -1.57 13.07 0.40
C PHE A 87 -1.99 13.87 -0.84
N ASN A 88 -2.07 13.27 -2.02
CA ASN A 88 -2.71 13.93 -3.16
C ASN A 88 -4.24 13.98 -3.02
N GLU A 89 -4.82 13.07 -2.22
CA GLU A 89 -6.26 13.00 -1.96
C GLU A 89 -6.67 13.56 -0.59
N ILE A 90 -5.70 13.71 0.32
CA ILE A 90 -5.93 14.26 1.66
C ILE A 90 -5.71 15.76 1.59
N SER A 91 -6.73 16.56 1.90
CA SER A 91 -6.61 18.03 1.98
C SER A 91 -5.50 18.43 2.96
N HIS A 92 -4.61 19.32 2.53
CA HIS A 92 -3.40 19.66 3.27
C HIS A 92 -2.92 21.11 3.04
N GLU A 93 -3.80 22.02 2.61
CA GLU A 93 -3.41 23.42 2.35
C GLU A 93 -3.08 24.15 3.64
N THR A 94 -3.78 23.81 4.74
CA THR A 94 -3.48 24.32 6.08
C THR A 94 -3.23 23.19 7.09
N PRO A 95 -2.47 23.45 8.17
CA PRO A 95 -2.30 22.47 9.25
C PRO A 95 -3.62 21.97 9.85
N GLN A 96 -4.64 22.83 9.91
CA GLN A 96 -5.97 22.53 10.43
C GLN A 96 -6.72 21.56 9.50
N GLU A 97 -6.70 21.82 8.20
CA GLU A 97 -7.30 20.93 7.20
C GLU A 97 -6.61 19.58 7.17
N LEU A 98 -5.28 19.54 7.21
CA LEU A 98 -4.51 18.31 7.26
C LEU A 98 -4.92 17.46 8.46
N LYS A 99 -5.00 18.06 9.66
CA LYS A 99 -5.43 17.37 10.88
C LYS A 99 -6.84 16.79 10.71
N LYS A 100 -7.79 17.60 10.22
CA LYS A 100 -9.17 17.17 9.99
C LYS A 100 -9.24 16.02 8.98
N ALA A 101 -8.57 16.13 7.84
CA ALA A 101 -8.58 15.11 6.80
C ALA A 101 -7.91 13.80 7.26
N LEU A 102 -6.87 13.87 8.11
CA LEU A 102 -6.27 12.71 8.75
C LEU A 102 -7.23 12.05 9.74
N HIS A 103 -7.96 12.82 10.56
CA HIS A 103 -9.00 12.29 11.45
C HIS A 103 -10.05 11.50 10.67
N GLU A 104 -10.62 12.09 9.62
CA GLU A 104 -11.62 11.44 8.76
C GLU A 104 -11.06 10.19 8.08
N ARG A 105 -9.78 10.21 7.66
CA ARG A 105 -9.13 9.04 7.05
C ARG A 105 -8.94 7.91 8.06
N LEU A 106 -8.54 8.20 9.29
CA LEU A 106 -8.38 7.20 10.34
C LEU A 106 -9.73 6.61 10.76
N GLU A 107 -10.79 7.43 10.87
CA GLU A 107 -12.14 6.94 11.16
C GLU A 107 -12.65 5.98 10.08
N ARG A 108 -12.37 6.27 8.80
CA ARG A 108 -12.67 5.34 7.70
C ARG A 108 -11.92 4.02 7.86
N TYR A 109 -10.65 4.04 8.30
CA TYR A 109 -9.90 2.80 8.56
C TYR A 109 -10.43 2.04 9.77
N ALA A 110 -10.76 2.73 10.86
CA ALA A 110 -11.35 2.13 12.04
C ALA A 110 -12.67 1.41 11.69
N SER A 111 -13.53 2.07 10.92
CA SER A 111 -14.76 1.47 10.40
C SER A 111 -14.48 0.28 9.47
N LEU A 112 -13.54 0.41 8.52
CA LEU A 112 -13.18 -0.66 7.58
C LEU A 112 -12.67 -1.92 8.29
N TYR A 113 -11.90 -1.77 9.37
CA TYR A 113 -11.29 -2.89 10.08
C TYR A 113 -12.04 -3.27 11.37
N GLY A 114 -13.19 -2.66 11.66
CA GLY A 114 -14.01 -2.96 12.84
C GLY A 114 -13.34 -2.60 14.17
N VAL A 115 -12.45 -1.60 14.17
CA VAL A 115 -11.75 -1.12 15.37
C VAL A 115 -12.56 0.03 15.98
N ALA A 116 -12.84 -0.05 17.28
CA ALA A 116 -13.43 1.08 17.99
C ALA A 116 -12.41 2.23 18.04
N SER A 117 -12.82 3.45 17.70
CA SER A 117 -11.98 4.65 17.83
C SER A 117 -12.46 5.49 19.02
N PRO A 118 -12.15 5.10 20.28
CA PRO A 118 -12.59 5.86 21.45
C PRO A 118 -11.87 7.19 21.61
N GLU A 119 -10.76 7.40 20.90
CA GLU A 119 -9.87 8.54 21.08
C GLU A 119 -10.27 9.74 20.21
N GLU A 120 -10.43 10.91 20.83
CA GLU A 120 -10.72 12.17 20.12
C GLU A 120 -9.47 12.77 19.46
N THR A 121 -8.29 12.53 20.05
CA THR A 121 -7.03 13.13 19.57
C THR A 121 -6.45 12.35 18.40
N LEU A 122 -5.77 13.05 17.49
CA LEU A 122 -5.15 12.40 16.32
C LEU A 122 -4.10 11.36 16.75
N ARG A 123 -3.34 11.67 17.79
CA ARG A 123 -2.36 10.76 18.38
C ARG A 123 -3.02 9.50 18.91
N GLY A 124 -4.08 9.64 19.72
CA GLY A 124 -4.78 8.48 20.28
C GLY A 124 -5.37 7.58 19.19
N LYS A 125 -5.91 8.17 18.10
CA LYS A 125 -6.41 7.41 16.95
C LYS A 125 -5.32 6.60 16.24
N PHE A 126 -4.09 7.11 16.15
CA PHE A 126 -2.96 6.36 15.61
C PHE A 126 -2.46 5.26 16.56
N GLU A 127 -2.63 5.44 17.87
CA GLU A 127 -2.26 4.43 18.88
C GLU A 127 -3.31 3.32 18.99
N SER A 128 -4.59 3.60 18.69
CA SER A 128 -5.68 2.62 18.78
C SER A 128 -5.91 1.79 17.51
N LEU A 129 -5.34 2.20 16.36
CA LEU A 129 -5.41 1.51 15.06
C LEU A 129 -4.21 0.59 14.84
#